data_AF-A0A0S8D9J8-F1
#
_entry.id   AF-A0A0S8D9J8-F1
#
_cell.length_a   1.000
_cell.length_b   1.000
_cell.length_c   1.000
_cell.angle_alpha   90.00
_cell.angle_beta   90.00
_cell.angle_gamma   90.00
#
_symmetry.space_group_name_H-M   'P 1'
#
loop_
_entity.id
_entity.type
_entity.pdbx_description
1 polymer ?
#
loop_
_entity_poly.entity_id
_entity_poly.type
_entity_poly.pdbx_seq_one_letter_code
_entity_poly.pdbx_strand_id
1 'polypeptide(L)'
;MTEKQYSDSEKLQMLITHWLKHNESHGREYAKWAAVARQTGHPAAADYIEEAAGLLAKADKAFEKALESVGGPHQGHQHQHHHHHD
;
A
#
# COMPACT_ATOMS: atom_id res chain seq x y z
N MET A 1 17.74 -6.76 -26.01
CA MET A 1 17.47 -6.82 -24.56
C MET A 1 16.18 -7.59 -24.39
N THR A 2 16.19 -8.75 -23.73
CA THR A 2 14.96 -9.52 -23.48
C THR A 2 14.22 -8.88 -22.32
N GLU A 3 13.00 -8.38 -22.57
CA GLU A 3 12.12 -7.94 -21.49
C GLU A 3 11.79 -9.13 -20.59
N LYS A 4 11.90 -8.94 -19.27
CA LYS A 4 11.47 -9.95 -18.31
C LYS A 4 9.95 -9.97 -18.33
N GLN A 5 9.38 -11.06 -18.85
CA GLN A 5 7.94 -11.27 -18.91
C GLN A 5 7.47 -11.87 -17.58
N TYR A 6 6.60 -11.14 -16.87
CA TYR A 6 5.98 -11.62 -15.64
C TYR A 6 4.69 -12.40 -15.95
N SER A 7 4.46 -13.49 -15.23
CA SER A 7 3.16 -14.13 -15.15
C SER A 7 2.14 -13.20 -14.50
N ASP A 8 0.85 -13.46 -14.72
CA ASP A 8 -0.20 -12.65 -14.12
C ASP A 8 -0.23 -12.77 -12.59
N SER A 9 0.13 -13.93 -12.03
CA SER A 9 0.29 -14.11 -10.58
C SER A 9 1.41 -13.23 -10.00
N GLU A 10 2.57 -13.16 -10.66
CA GLU A 10 3.66 -12.27 -10.22
C GLU A 10 3.25 -10.79 -10.31
N LYS A 11 2.52 -10.42 -11.37
CA LYS A 11 1.97 -9.06 -11.49
C LYS A 11 0.99 -8.75 -10.36
N LEU A 12 0.08 -9.68 -10.02
CA LEU A 12 -0.85 -9.52 -8.90
C LEU A 12 -0.11 -9.31 -7.57
N GLN A 13 0.90 -10.13 -7.28
CA GLN A 13 1.71 -9.97 -6.07
C GLN A 13 2.37 -8.59 -6.00
N MET A 14 2.97 -8.12 -7.10
CA MET A 14 3.59 -6.79 -7.18
C MET A 14 2.58 -5.66 -7.01
N LEU A 15 1.43 -5.73 -7.70
CA LEU A 15 0.38 -4.70 -7.65
C LEU A 15 -0.25 -4.61 -6.26
N ILE A 16 -0.63 -5.73 -5.65
CA ILE A 16 -1.25 -5.74 -4.33
C ILE A 16 -0.28 -5.20 -3.27
N THR A 17 1.00 -5.60 -3.34
CA THR A 17 2.04 -5.06 -2.46
C THR A 17 2.20 -3.54 -2.63
N HIS A 18 2.16 -3.06 -3.88
CA HIS A 18 2.23 -1.63 -4.18
C HIS A 18 1.03 -0.86 -3.63
N TRP A 19 -0.19 -1.38 -3.81
CA TRP A 19 -1.41 -0.77 -3.31
C TRP A 19 -1.44 -0.69 -1.78
N LEU A 20 -1.03 -1.74 -1.07
CA LEU A 20 -0.89 -1.73 0.40
C LEU A 20 0.04 -0.60 0.87
N LYS A 21 1.21 -0.46 0.22
CA LYS A 21 2.16 0.62 0.54
C LYS A 21 1.58 2.02 0.26
N HIS A 22 0.82 2.15 -0.83
CA HIS A 22 0.21 3.42 -1.19
C HIS A 22 -0.92 3.81 -0.22
N ASN A 23 -1.75 2.85 0.16
CA ASN A 23 -2.82 3.02 1.12
C ASN A 23 -2.29 3.46 2.49
N GLU A 24 -1.14 2.94 2.93
CA GLU A 24 -0.47 3.42 4.14
C GLU A 24 -0.16 4.93 4.08
N SER A 25 0.33 5.41 2.92
CA SER A 25 0.59 6.84 2.70
C SER A 25 -0.69 7.66 2.72
N HIS A 26 -1.72 7.20 2.01
CA HIS A 26 -3.01 7.87 1.99
C HIS A 26 -3.68 7.92 3.37
N GLY A 27 -3.63 6.84 4.15
CA GLY A 27 -4.17 6.80 5.51
C GLY A 27 -3.53 7.87 6.41
N ARG A 28 -2.20 8.05 6.32
CA ARG A 28 -1.50 9.13 7.05
C ARG A 28 -1.94 10.53 6.59
N GLU A 29 -2.10 10.74 5.29
CA GLU A 29 -2.58 12.01 4.75
C GLU A 29 -4.02 12.31 5.17
N TYR A 30 -4.90 11.30 5.16
CA TYR A 30 -6.29 11.45 5.60
C TYR A 30 -6.34 11.83 7.07
N ALA A 31 -5.59 11.16 7.94
CA ALA A 31 -5.51 11.50 9.36
C ALA A 31 -5.04 12.95 9.59
N LYS A 32 -4.01 13.39 8.86
CA LYS A 32 -3.54 14.78 8.90
C LYS A 32 -4.65 15.76 8.51
N TRP A 33 -5.37 15.49 7.43
CA TRP A 33 -6.40 16.40 6.92
C TRP A 33 -7.70 16.37 7.72
N ALA A 34 -8.06 15.25 8.34
CA ALA A 34 -9.13 15.20 9.33
C ALA A 34 -8.81 16.13 10.51
N ALA A 35 -7.59 16.09 11.04
CA ALA A 35 -7.17 16.98 12.12
C ALA A 35 -7.24 18.45 11.71
N VAL A 36 -6.79 18.80 10.49
CA VAL A 36 -6.91 20.16 9.96
C VAL A 36 -8.37 20.58 9.83
N ALA A 37 -9.24 19.72 9.29
CA ALA A 37 -10.67 19.99 9.14
C ALA A 37 -11.35 20.24 10.50
N ARG A 38 -10.98 19.51 11.56
CA ARG A 38 -11.47 19.82 12.92
C ARG A 38 -11.01 21.19 13.39
N GLN A 39 -9.73 21.53 13.19
CA GLN A 39 -9.14 22.81 13.62
C GLN A 39 -9.72 24.02 12.88
N THR A 40 -10.14 23.85 11.63
CA THR A 40 -10.69 24.92 10.79
C THR A 40 -12.22 25.05 10.87
N GLY A 41 -12.86 24.34 11.79
CA GLY A 41 -14.31 24.47 12.02
C GLY A 41 -15.19 23.62 11.10
N HIS A 42 -14.64 22.55 10.52
CA HIS A 42 -15.36 21.60 9.67
C HIS A 42 -15.41 20.18 10.27
N PRO A 43 -16.06 20.00 11.44
CA PRO A 43 -16.07 18.70 12.14
C PRO A 43 -16.71 17.58 11.31
N ALA A 44 -17.78 17.86 10.57
CA ALA A 44 -18.42 16.84 9.72
C ALA A 44 -17.50 16.37 8.59
N ALA A 45 -16.70 17.27 7.99
CA ALA A 45 -15.71 16.87 6.99
C ALA A 45 -14.62 15.99 7.60
N ALA A 46 -14.17 16.32 8.82
CA ALA A 46 -13.23 15.48 9.54
C ALA A 46 -13.79 14.07 9.80
N ASP A 47 -15.04 13.96 10.23
CA ASP A 47 -15.70 12.67 10.49
C ASP A 47 -15.74 11.81 9.21
N TYR A 48 -16.09 12.39 8.06
CA TYR A 48 -16.08 11.66 6.78
C TYR A 48 -14.68 11.30 6.27
N ILE A 49 -13.66 12.12 6.53
CA ILE A 49 -12.27 11.80 6.19
C ILE A 49 -11.76 10.63 7.08
N GLU A 50 -12.12 10.62 8.36
CA GLU A 50 -11.82 9.51 9.27
C GLU A 50 -12.55 8.23 8.86
N GLU A 51 -13.81 8.33 8.41
CA GLU A 51 -14.54 7.21 7.82
C GLU A 51 -13.81 6.65 6.59
N ALA A 52 -13.35 7.52 5.69
CA ALA A 52 -12.58 7.11 4.51
C ALA A 52 -11.28 6.40 4.89
N ALA A 53 -10.57 6.86 5.93
CA ALA A 53 -9.39 6.17 6.46
C ALA A 53 -9.75 4.77 7.02
N GLY A 54 -10.89 4.65 7.70
CA GLY A 54 -11.40 3.35 8.18
C GLY A 54 -11.76 2.39 7.04
N LEU A 55 -12.34 2.89 5.95
CA LEU A 55 -12.63 2.10 4.75
C LEU A 55 -11.35 1.66 4.04
N LEU A 56 -10.34 2.54 3.98
CA LEU A 56 -9.02 2.22 3.42
C LEU A 56 -8.35 1.07 4.20
N ALA A 57 -8.41 1.11 5.54
CA ALA A 57 -7.90 0.02 6.36
C ALA A 57 -8.63 -1.32 6.13
N LYS A 58 -9.94 -1.28 5.86
CA LYS A 58 -10.69 -2.50 5.47
C LYS A 58 -10.26 -3.01 4.10
N ALA A 59 -9.99 -2.12 3.16
CA ALA A 59 -9.43 -2.48 1.85
C ALA A 59 -8.05 -3.14 2.00
N ASP A 60 -7.19 -2.61 2.88
CA ASP A 60 -5.89 -3.23 3.19
C ASP A 60 -6.04 -4.65 3.72
N LYS A 61 -7.00 -4.90 4.63
CA LYS A 61 -7.29 -6.27 5.10
C LYS A 61 -7.79 -7.21 4.00
N ALA A 62 -8.50 -6.68 3.00
CA ALA A 62 -8.87 -7.48 1.84
C ALA A 62 -7.67 -7.76 0.92
N PHE A 63 -6.79 -6.77 0.74
CA PHE A 63 -5.57 -6.91 -0.04
C PHE A 63 -4.55 -7.86 0.60
N GLU A 64 -4.36 -7.82 1.92
CA GLU A 64 -3.54 -8.80 2.66
C GLU A 64 -4.00 -10.24 2.35
N LYS A 65 -5.31 -10.50 2.47
CA LYS A 65 -5.89 -11.82 2.16
C LYS A 65 -5.74 -12.20 0.69
N ALA A 66 -5.93 -11.23 -0.22
CA ALA A 66 -5.74 -11.45 -1.64
C ALA A 66 -4.28 -11.83 -1.94
N LEU A 67 -3.32 -11.13 -1.33
CA LEU A 67 -1.90 -11.43 -1.49
C LEU A 67 -1.55 -12.83 -0.99
N GLU A 68 -2.04 -13.21 0.19
CA GLU A 68 -1.89 -14.57 0.73
C GLU A 68 -2.46 -15.62 -0.23
N SER A 69 -3.65 -15.38 -0.80
CA SER A 69 -4.31 -16.32 -1.72
C SER A 69 -3.56 -16.52 -3.05
N VAL A 70 -2.75 -15.53 -3.47
CA VAL A 70 -1.93 -15.57 -4.69
C VAL A 70 -0.53 -16.15 -4.43
N GLY A 71 -0.18 -16.44 -3.17
CA GLY A 71 1.11 -17.04 -2.79
C GLY A 71 2.05 -16.12 -2.00
N GLY A 72 1.53 -15.00 -1.47
CA GLY A 72 2.27 -14.06 -0.65
C GLY A 72 3.05 -12.99 -1.43
N PRO A 73 3.83 -12.14 -0.73
CA PRO A 73 4.63 -11.09 -1.36
C PRO A 73 5.63 -11.68 -2.37
N HIS A 74 5.76 -11.05 -3.53
CA HIS A 74 6.76 -11.46 -4.51
C HIS A 74 8.15 -11.29 -3.93
N GLN A 75 8.82 -12.40 -3.61
CA GLN A 75 10.24 -12.39 -3.23
C GLN A 75 11.06 -12.18 -4.50
N GLY A 76 11.21 -10.92 -4.90
CA GLY A 76 12.17 -10.55 -5.92
C GLY A 76 13.54 -11.06 -5.49
N HIS A 77 14.21 -11.86 -6.33
CA HIS A 77 15.57 -12.32 -6.09
C HIS A 77 16.44 -11.12 -5.68
N GLN A 78 16.83 -11.11 -4.41
CA GLN A 78 17.78 -10.13 -3.87
C GLN A 78 19.12 -10.40 -4.53
N HIS A 79 19.49 -9.57 -5.52
CA HIS A 79 20.86 -9.52 -6.00
C HIS A 79 21.73 -9.02 -4.83
N GLN A 80 22.45 -9.95 -4.19
CA GLN A 80 23.55 -9.62 -3.29
C GLN A 80 24.66 -8.97 -4.12
N HIS A 81 24.70 -7.64 -4.15
CA HIS A 81 25.87 -6.91 -4.61
C HIS A 81 26.97 -7.01 -3.54
N HIS A 82 27.79 -8.05 -3.62
CA HIS A 82 29.07 -8.12 -2.92
C HIS A 82 30.02 -7.10 -3.56
N HIS A 83 30.10 -5.90 -2.99
CA HIS A 83 31.17 -4.96 -3.30
C HIS A 83 32.42 -5.34 -2.49
N HIS A 84 33.36 -6.02 -3.14
CA HIS A 84 34.75 -6.07 -2.70
C HIS A 84 35.37 -4.68 -2.94
N HIS A 85 36.01 -4.10 -1.92
CA HIS A 85 36.98 -3.02 -2.08
C HIS A 85 38.31 -3.54 -1.56
N ASP A 86 39.33 -3.49 -2.42
CA ASP A 86 40.74 -3.57 -2.05
C ASP A 86 41.23 -2.24 -1.46
#